data_AF-A0A943HXJ1-F1
#
_entry.id   AF-A0A943HXJ1-F1
#
_cell.length_a   1.000
_cell.length_b   1.000
_cell.length_c   1.000
_cell.angle_alpha   90.00
_cell.angle_beta   90.00
_cell.angle_gamma   90.00
#
_symmetry.space_group_name_H-M   'P 1'
#
loop_
_entity.id
_entity.type
_entity.pdbx_description
1 polymer ?
#
loop_
_entity_poly.entity_id
_entity_poly.type
_entity_poly.pdbx_seq_one_letter_code
_entity_poly.pdbx_strand_id
1 'polypeptide(L)'
;MTEDIPLEITSSDMANLPIFIAVLIVATVVVRVYFSIKHNEKPPIARVFWCATLLIPLGMVAAWITNQLLVNEDNSLWVLSYSALGAAAVILLVEPLVSGHIDQTDLATGTVACICRDILVIAAVSALSFVSLEIACNETFYRIPANSFGFSVGLLATVLLSLYLLGQRHGGVMALVPVACCILGIAEHFVITFKGEAILPSDILALGTAMEVSEGYEFTFTAGIVTSLALLEISLGLLSLIRPRKLRTPTHVFPAIAANLCAFLLVTVVELSGFSSIDLEQALDF
;
A
#
# COMPACT_ATOMS: atom_id res chain seq x y z
N MET A 1 -15.35 30.54 -23.09
CA MET A 1 -16.70 30.28 -22.55
C MET A 1 -16.69 28.80 -22.19
N THR A 2 -15.99 28.48 -21.11
CA THR A 2 -15.91 27.14 -20.53
C THR A 2 -17.21 26.95 -19.75
N GLU A 3 -18.04 26.01 -20.19
CA GLU A 3 -19.21 25.60 -19.42
C GLU A 3 -18.73 25.11 -18.06
N ASP A 4 -19.13 25.81 -17.00
CA ASP A 4 -19.01 25.35 -15.62
C ASP A 4 -19.89 24.12 -15.47
N ILE A 5 -19.33 22.93 -15.75
CA ILE A 5 -19.96 21.67 -15.40
C ILE A 5 -20.08 21.68 -13.87
N PRO A 6 -21.29 21.60 -13.29
CA PRO A 6 -21.43 21.59 -11.85
C PRO A 6 -20.71 20.35 -11.32
N LEU A 7 -19.69 20.55 -10.46
CA LEU A 7 -19.05 19.49 -9.71
C LEU A 7 -20.13 18.75 -8.92
N GLU A 8 -20.52 17.56 -9.37
CA GLU A 8 -21.55 16.76 -8.73
C GLU A 8 -20.97 16.19 -7.44
N ILE A 9 -21.37 16.80 -6.31
CA ILE A 9 -20.97 16.34 -4.98
C ILE A 9 -21.59 14.98 -4.74
N THR A 10 -20.78 14.04 -4.25
CA THR A 10 -21.23 12.69 -3.93
C THR A 10 -22.40 12.73 -2.95
N SER A 11 -23.51 12.06 -3.29
CA SER A 11 -24.65 11.92 -2.37
C SER A 11 -24.21 11.26 -1.06
N SER A 12 -24.68 11.80 0.07
CA SER A 12 -24.37 11.28 1.41
C SER A 12 -24.74 9.80 1.57
N ASP A 13 -25.73 9.32 0.82
CA ASP A 13 -26.18 7.92 0.87
C ASP A 13 -25.14 6.94 0.33
N MET A 14 -24.17 7.42 -0.48
CA MET A 14 -23.10 6.58 -1.01
C MET A 14 -22.06 6.21 0.06
N ALA A 15 -22.04 6.89 1.21
CA ALA A 15 -21.21 6.50 2.36
C ALA A 15 -21.62 5.12 2.93
N ASN A 16 -22.85 4.67 2.68
CA ASN A 16 -23.35 3.39 3.19
C ASN A 16 -22.54 2.20 2.66
N LEU A 17 -22.00 2.28 1.44
CA LEU A 17 -21.24 1.19 0.82
C LEU A 17 -19.92 0.90 1.58
N PRO A 18 -18.97 1.85 1.74
CA PRO A 18 -17.74 1.59 2.48
C PRO A 18 -18.00 1.24 3.95
N ILE A 19 -19.01 1.84 4.58
CA ILE A 19 -19.42 1.50 5.95
C ILE A 19 -19.92 0.06 6.04
N PHE A 20 -20.78 -0.36 5.11
CA PHE A 20 -21.30 -1.73 5.07
C PHE A 20 -20.19 -2.76 4.91
N ILE A 21 -19.23 -2.50 4.00
CA ILE A 21 -18.07 -3.38 3.80
C ILE A 21 -17.17 -3.40 5.05
N ALA A 22 -16.92 -2.26 5.69
CA ALA A 22 -16.17 -2.19 6.93
C ALA A 22 -16.81 -3.05 8.03
N VAL A 23 -18.14 -2.94 8.21
CA VAL A 23 -18.90 -3.76 9.17
C VAL A 23 -18.81 -5.24 8.82
N LEU A 24 -18.90 -5.60 7.53
CA LEU A 24 -18.78 -6.98 7.08
C LEU A 24 -17.40 -7.56 7.37
N ILE A 25 -16.32 -6.81 7.13
CA ILE A 25 -14.94 -7.21 7.47
C ILE A 25 -14.83 -7.44 8.98
N VAL A 26 -15.29 -6.48 9.79
CA VAL A 26 -15.26 -6.59 11.27
C VAL A 26 -16.05 -7.82 11.74
N ALA A 27 -17.28 -8.01 11.25
CA ALA A 27 -18.11 -9.15 11.61
C ALA A 27 -17.43 -10.48 11.26
N THR A 28 -16.82 -10.57 10.09
CA THR A 28 -16.10 -11.78 9.65
C THR A 28 -14.88 -12.06 10.54
N VAL A 29 -14.13 -11.02 10.90
CA VAL A 29 -12.99 -11.14 11.83
C VAL A 29 -13.45 -11.58 13.22
N VAL A 30 -14.51 -10.98 13.76
CA VAL A 30 -15.08 -11.34 15.08
C VAL A 30 -15.54 -12.80 15.09
N VAL A 31 -16.25 -13.24 14.05
CA VAL A 31 -16.69 -14.63 13.91
C VAL A 31 -15.49 -15.57 13.87
N ARG A 32 -14.45 -15.25 13.08
CA ARG A 32 -13.22 -16.06 13.00
C ARG A 32 -12.51 -16.17 14.35
N VAL A 33 -12.34 -15.05 15.07
CA VAL A 33 -11.71 -15.03 16.40
C VAL A 33 -12.54 -15.83 17.40
N TYR A 34 -13.87 -15.67 17.39
CA TYR A 34 -14.78 -16.43 18.26
C TYR A 34 -14.68 -17.94 18.03
N PHE A 35 -14.68 -18.39 16.78
CA PHE A 35 -14.50 -19.81 16.45
C PHE A 35 -13.12 -20.33 16.86
N SER A 36 -12.04 -19.57 16.64
CA SER A 36 -10.70 -19.97 17.11
C SER A 36 -10.65 -20.15 18.62
N ILE A 37 -11.28 -19.25 19.40
CA ILE A 37 -11.37 -19.39 20.86
C ILE A 37 -12.19 -20.63 21.23
N LYS A 38 -13.35 -20.84 20.59
CA LYS A 38 -14.23 -21.99 20.84
C LYS A 38 -13.55 -23.33 20.57
N HIS A 39 -12.69 -23.38 19.55
CA HIS A 39 -11.94 -24.58 19.18
C HIS A 39 -10.59 -24.72 19.93
N ASN A 40 -10.30 -23.87 20.93
CA ASN A 40 -9.01 -23.82 21.65
C ASN A 40 -7.79 -23.67 20.72
N GLU A 41 -7.98 -23.01 19.57
CA GLU A 41 -6.90 -22.64 18.66
C GLU A 41 -6.30 -21.30 19.07
N LYS A 42 -5.04 -21.06 18.70
CA LYS A 42 -4.40 -19.76 18.93
C LYS A 42 -5.12 -18.70 18.07
N PRO A 43 -5.57 -17.58 18.68
CA PRO A 43 -6.29 -16.56 17.92
C PRO A 43 -5.38 -15.96 16.84
N PRO A 44 -5.91 -15.69 15.63
CA PRO A 44 -5.14 -15.20 14.50
C PRO A 44 -4.81 -13.70 14.60
N ILE A 45 -4.10 -13.29 15.66
CA ILE A 45 -3.84 -11.89 16.02
C ILE A 45 -3.26 -11.08 14.85
N ALA A 46 -2.27 -11.62 14.13
CA ALA A 46 -1.66 -10.94 12.98
C ALA A 46 -2.67 -10.65 11.86
N ARG A 47 -3.62 -11.56 11.61
CA ARG A 47 -4.68 -11.37 10.59
C ARG A 47 -5.67 -10.30 11.01
N VAL A 48 -6.00 -10.23 12.30
CA VAL A 48 -6.84 -9.17 12.87
C VAL A 48 -6.18 -7.80 12.62
N PHE A 49 -4.88 -7.68 12.87
CA PHE A 49 -4.15 -6.42 12.61
C PHE A 49 -4.18 -6.02 11.13
N TRP A 50 -3.95 -6.95 10.20
CA TRP A 50 -4.04 -6.65 8.76
C TRP A 50 -5.45 -6.24 8.34
N CYS A 51 -6.50 -6.91 8.84
CA CYS A 51 -7.86 -6.48 8.54
C CYS A 51 -8.19 -5.12 9.14
N ALA A 52 -7.65 -4.79 10.32
CA ALA A 52 -7.84 -3.48 10.94
C ALA A 52 -7.21 -2.36 10.10
N THR A 53 -6.08 -2.60 9.43
CA THR A 53 -5.48 -1.60 8.54
C THR A 53 -6.35 -1.25 7.33
N LEU A 54 -7.19 -2.18 6.85
CA LEU A 54 -8.15 -1.93 5.76
C LEU A 54 -9.33 -1.05 6.18
N LEU A 55 -9.58 -0.92 7.48
CA LEU A 55 -10.67 -0.06 7.97
C LEU A 55 -10.29 1.43 7.89
N ILE A 56 -8.99 1.75 7.81
CA ILE A 56 -8.52 3.13 7.77
C ILE A 56 -8.95 3.82 6.47
N PRO A 57 -8.67 3.29 5.26
CA PRO A 57 -9.12 3.93 4.01
C PRO A 57 -10.65 3.98 3.90
N LEU A 58 -11.36 2.91 4.27
CA LEU A 58 -12.82 2.88 4.28
C LEU A 58 -13.43 3.94 5.20
N GLY A 59 -12.90 4.08 6.42
CA GLY A 59 -13.35 5.07 7.39
C GLY A 59 -13.04 6.51 6.95
N MET A 60 -11.86 6.73 6.36
CA MET A 60 -11.43 8.02 5.82
C MET A 60 -12.37 8.48 4.69
N VAL A 61 -12.68 7.62 3.73
CA VAL A 61 -13.58 7.94 2.63
C VAL A 61 -15.02 8.13 3.12
N ALA A 62 -15.50 7.34 4.08
CA ALA A 62 -16.80 7.56 4.71
C ALA A 62 -16.86 8.94 5.40
N ALA A 63 -15.79 9.35 6.09
CA ALA A 63 -15.69 10.67 6.69
C ALA A 63 -15.69 11.79 5.62
N TRP A 64 -15.03 11.60 4.49
CA TRP A 64 -15.03 12.59 3.40
C TRP A 64 -16.40 12.76 2.75
N ILE A 65 -17.13 11.66 2.52
CA ILE A 65 -18.50 11.72 1.96
C ILE A 65 -19.44 12.44 2.93
N THR A 66 -19.37 12.13 4.23
CA THR A 66 -20.25 12.77 5.24
C THR A 66 -19.98 14.26 5.41
N ASN A 67 -18.75 14.72 5.16
CA ASN A 67 -18.39 16.14 5.18
C ASN A 67 -18.53 16.84 3.81
N GLN A 68 -19.08 16.16 2.79
CA GLN A 68 -19.24 16.70 1.42
C GLN A 68 -17.91 17.16 0.77
N LEU A 69 -16.79 16.56 1.18
CA LEU A 69 -15.45 16.88 0.67
C LEU A 69 -15.08 16.06 -0.58
N LEU A 70 -15.91 15.09 -0.96
CA LEU A 70 -15.62 14.15 -2.06
C LEU A 70 -16.41 14.49 -3.31
N VAL A 71 -15.70 14.88 -4.37
CA VAL A 71 -16.23 15.01 -5.72
C VAL A 71 -15.96 13.68 -6.44
N ASN A 72 -17.03 13.01 -6.87
CA ASN A 72 -16.88 11.68 -7.45
C ASN A 72 -17.48 11.62 -8.85
N GLU A 73 -16.62 11.39 -9.84
CA GLU A 73 -16.99 10.85 -11.14
C GLU A 73 -17.03 9.31 -11.01
N ASP A 74 -18.26 8.79 -11.07
CA ASP A 74 -18.72 7.40 -10.98
C ASP A 74 -17.70 6.23 -11.06
N ASN A 75 -17.87 5.27 -10.13
CA ASN A 75 -17.20 3.97 -9.92
C ASN A 75 -16.06 3.90 -8.89
N SER A 76 -15.39 5.00 -8.51
CA SER A 76 -14.23 4.94 -7.59
C SER A 76 -14.56 4.33 -6.21
N LEU A 77 -15.73 4.65 -5.65
CA LEU A 77 -16.22 4.11 -4.37
C LEU A 77 -16.45 2.60 -4.39
N TRP A 78 -16.89 2.07 -5.54
CA TRP A 78 -17.04 0.64 -5.74
C TRP A 78 -15.67 -0.03 -5.80
N VAL A 79 -14.71 0.59 -6.50
CA VAL A 79 -13.34 0.08 -6.58
C VAL A 79 -12.72 -0.04 -5.19
N LEU A 80 -12.80 1.00 -4.35
CA LEU A 80 -12.34 0.97 -2.96
C LEU A 80 -13.05 -0.10 -2.12
N SER A 81 -14.37 -0.16 -2.21
CA SER A 81 -15.16 -1.10 -1.40
C SER A 81 -14.86 -2.56 -1.76
N TYR A 82 -14.69 -2.85 -3.06
CA TYR A 82 -14.35 -4.20 -3.52
C TYR A 82 -12.87 -4.54 -3.31
N SER A 83 -11.94 -3.58 -3.39
CA SER A 83 -10.54 -3.82 -3.02
C SER A 83 -10.41 -4.20 -1.56
N ALA A 84 -11.10 -3.52 -0.65
CA ALA A 84 -11.10 -3.84 0.77
C ALA A 84 -11.62 -5.26 1.03
N LEU A 85 -12.74 -5.62 0.39
CA LEU A 85 -13.31 -6.96 0.48
C LEU A 85 -12.34 -8.03 -0.07
N GLY A 86 -11.74 -7.76 -1.23
CA GLY A 86 -10.76 -8.64 -1.86
C GLY A 86 -9.51 -8.84 -1.00
N ALA A 87 -8.95 -7.75 -0.46
CA ALA A 87 -7.81 -7.78 0.45
C ALA A 87 -8.15 -8.55 1.74
N ALA A 88 -9.33 -8.32 2.32
CA ALA A 88 -9.80 -9.08 3.47
C ALA A 88 -9.95 -10.59 3.17
N ALA A 89 -10.45 -10.93 1.97
CA ALA A 89 -10.53 -12.33 1.53
C ALA A 89 -9.14 -12.96 1.37
N VAL A 90 -8.16 -12.22 0.84
CA VAL A 90 -6.77 -12.67 0.77
C VAL A 90 -6.21 -12.94 2.18
N ILE A 91 -6.38 -12.02 3.12
CA ILE A 91 -5.88 -12.12 4.50
C ILE A 91 -6.53 -13.29 5.26
N LEU A 92 -7.85 -13.47 5.12
CA LEU A 92 -8.62 -14.40 5.95
C LEU A 92 -8.73 -15.81 5.34
N LEU A 93 -8.71 -15.93 4.01
CA LEU A 93 -8.93 -17.20 3.30
C LEU A 93 -7.68 -17.68 2.57
N VAL A 94 -7.03 -16.82 1.78
CA VAL A 94 -5.90 -17.23 0.93
C VAL A 94 -4.63 -17.44 1.74
N GLU A 95 -4.28 -16.51 2.63
CA GLU A 95 -3.08 -16.60 3.49
C GLU A 95 -2.99 -17.93 4.25
N PRO A 96 -4.02 -18.38 5.02
CA PRO A 96 -3.92 -19.64 5.73
C PRO A 96 -3.84 -20.86 4.81
N LEU A 97 -4.48 -20.82 3.63
CA LEU A 97 -4.41 -21.90 2.66
C LEU A 97 -3.00 -21.98 2.08
N VAL A 98 -2.43 -20.86 1.63
CA VAL A 98 -1.08 -20.80 1.07
C VAL A 98 -0.04 -21.21 2.12
N SER A 99 -0.13 -20.69 3.34
CA SER A 99 0.77 -21.07 4.44
C SER A 99 0.63 -22.57 4.77
N GLY A 100 -0.60 -23.09 4.81
CA GLY A 100 -0.85 -24.51 5.08
C GLY A 100 -0.28 -25.43 4.00
N HIS A 101 -0.43 -25.07 2.71
CA HIS A 101 0.15 -25.84 1.61
C HIS A 101 1.69 -25.81 1.65
N ILE A 102 2.29 -24.64 1.90
CA ILE A 102 3.76 -24.52 2.03
C ILE A 102 4.28 -25.36 3.19
N ASP A 103 3.60 -25.37 4.33
CA ASP A 103 4.01 -26.12 5.52
C ASP A 103 3.92 -27.66 5.32
N GLN A 104 3.05 -28.14 4.42
CA GLN A 104 2.91 -29.56 4.10
C GLN A 104 3.97 -30.08 3.10
N THR A 105 4.60 -29.19 2.33
CA THR A 105 5.60 -29.57 1.32
C THR A 105 7.00 -29.80 1.92
N ASP A 106 7.82 -30.56 1.20
CA ASP A 106 9.22 -30.79 1.56
C ASP A 106 10.00 -29.48 1.76
N LEU A 107 11.06 -29.54 2.58
CA LEU A 107 11.83 -28.36 2.96
C LEU A 107 12.32 -27.54 1.75
N ALA A 108 12.82 -28.22 0.71
CA ALA A 108 13.32 -27.59 -0.51
C ALA A 108 12.20 -26.92 -1.30
N THR A 109 11.13 -27.66 -1.62
CA THR A 109 9.98 -27.16 -2.39
C THR A 109 9.27 -26.00 -1.68
N GLY A 110 9.06 -26.10 -0.37
CA GLY A 110 8.45 -25.03 0.41
C GLY A 110 9.32 -23.76 0.48
N THR A 111 10.65 -23.91 0.47
CA THR A 111 11.56 -22.75 0.44
C THR A 111 11.50 -22.04 -0.91
N VAL A 112 11.51 -22.79 -2.01
CA VAL A 112 11.35 -22.23 -3.36
C VAL A 112 9.98 -21.54 -3.49
N ALA A 113 8.91 -22.17 -3.01
CA ALA A 113 7.57 -21.58 -3.03
C ALA A 113 7.50 -20.25 -2.27
N CYS A 114 8.10 -20.16 -1.08
CA CYS A 114 8.20 -18.90 -0.34
C CYS A 114 8.97 -17.83 -1.10
N ILE A 115 10.12 -18.18 -1.69
CA ILE A 115 10.93 -17.22 -2.45
C ILE A 115 10.16 -16.72 -3.67
N CYS A 116 9.55 -17.61 -4.44
CA CYS A 116 8.73 -17.24 -5.59
C CYS A 116 7.55 -16.34 -5.18
N ARG A 117 6.83 -16.69 -4.10
CA ARG A 117 5.76 -15.87 -3.54
C ARG A 117 6.28 -14.48 -3.19
N ASP A 118 7.37 -14.39 -2.44
CA ASP A 118 7.90 -13.11 -1.95
C ASP A 118 8.38 -12.23 -3.11
N ILE A 119 9.04 -12.79 -4.13
CA ILE A 119 9.44 -12.07 -5.34
C ILE A 119 8.21 -11.53 -6.09
N LEU A 120 7.20 -12.37 -6.29
CA LEU A 120 5.97 -11.96 -6.98
C LEU A 120 5.22 -10.87 -6.21
N VAL A 121 5.14 -10.99 -4.88
CA VAL A 121 4.49 -9.97 -4.03
C VAL A 121 5.28 -8.67 -4.05
N ILE A 122 6.61 -8.71 -3.94
CA ILE A 122 7.45 -7.49 -4.01
C ILE A 122 7.25 -6.79 -5.35
N ALA A 123 7.32 -7.51 -6.47
CA ALA A 123 7.15 -6.95 -7.80
C ALA A 123 5.74 -6.39 -8.04
N ALA A 124 4.70 -7.06 -7.53
CA ALA A 124 3.33 -6.57 -7.63
C ALA A 124 3.12 -5.32 -6.77
N VAL A 125 3.60 -5.33 -5.52
CA VAL A 125 3.45 -4.20 -4.58
C VAL A 125 4.25 -2.99 -5.04
N SER A 126 5.44 -3.16 -5.63
CA SER A 126 6.20 -2.04 -6.20
C SER A 126 5.44 -1.37 -7.34
N ALA A 127 4.86 -2.16 -8.26
CA ALA A 127 4.05 -1.64 -9.36
C ALA A 127 2.78 -0.95 -8.85
N LEU A 128 2.05 -1.56 -7.91
CA LEU A 128 0.85 -0.98 -7.31
C LEU A 128 1.16 0.32 -6.54
N SER A 129 2.29 0.38 -5.85
CA SER A 129 2.73 1.58 -5.11
C SER A 129 3.04 2.73 -6.06
N PHE A 130 3.71 2.45 -7.19
CA PHE A 130 3.94 3.45 -8.23
C PHE A 130 2.62 3.97 -8.82
N VAL A 131 1.72 3.06 -9.23
CA VAL A 131 0.42 3.45 -9.80
C VAL A 131 -0.42 4.20 -8.77
N SER A 132 -0.37 3.83 -7.49
CA SER A 132 -1.06 4.52 -6.39
C SER A 132 -0.58 5.97 -6.23
N LEU A 133 0.73 6.22 -6.34
CA LEU A 133 1.27 7.58 -6.32
C LEU A 133 0.78 8.37 -7.54
N GLU A 134 1.03 7.84 -8.74
CA GLU A 134 0.77 8.56 -10.00
C GLU A 134 -0.72 8.82 -10.24
N ILE A 135 -1.62 7.88 -9.93
CA ILE A 135 -3.05 8.04 -10.17
C ILE A 135 -3.70 9.11 -9.27
N ALA A 136 -3.09 9.38 -8.11
CA ALA A 136 -3.52 10.48 -7.25
C ALA A 136 -3.11 11.83 -7.85
N CYS A 137 -1.90 11.92 -8.40
CA CYS A 137 -1.33 13.18 -8.92
C CYS A 137 -1.76 13.52 -10.35
N ASN A 138 -1.89 12.50 -11.20
CA ASN A 138 -1.93 12.65 -12.65
C ASN A 138 -2.97 11.72 -13.30
N GLU A 139 -3.98 12.32 -13.93
CA GLU A 139 -5.02 11.59 -14.66
C GLU A 139 -4.49 10.88 -15.93
N THR A 140 -3.35 11.31 -16.45
CA THR A 140 -2.72 10.76 -17.65
C THR A 140 -1.49 9.88 -17.37
N PHE A 141 -1.44 9.24 -16.20
CA PHE A 141 -0.33 8.36 -15.80
C PHE A 141 0.02 7.27 -16.84
N TYR A 142 -0.96 6.82 -17.64
CA TYR A 142 -0.75 5.82 -18.68
C TYR A 142 0.11 6.31 -19.88
N ARG A 143 0.40 7.61 -19.95
CA ARG A 143 1.30 8.20 -20.96
C ARG A 143 2.77 8.16 -20.57
N ILE A 144 3.09 7.76 -19.34
CA ILE A 144 4.48 7.69 -18.86
C ILE A 144 5.25 6.65 -19.69
N PRO A 145 6.44 6.99 -20.24
CA PRO A 145 7.27 6.06 -20.98
C PRO A 145 7.58 4.79 -20.18
N ALA A 146 7.61 3.64 -20.87
CA ALA A 146 7.86 2.35 -20.23
C ALA A 146 9.22 2.28 -19.52
N ASN A 147 10.22 3.01 -19.99
CA ASN A 147 11.55 3.09 -19.37
C ASN A 147 11.47 3.75 -17.99
N SER A 148 10.83 4.91 -17.89
CA SER A 148 10.63 5.62 -16.61
C SER A 148 9.76 4.82 -15.66
N PHE A 149 8.71 4.17 -16.15
CA PHE A 149 7.89 3.25 -15.36
C PHE A 149 8.74 2.11 -14.77
N GLY A 150 9.54 1.42 -15.61
CA GLY A 150 10.38 0.32 -15.17
C GLY A 150 11.44 0.75 -14.16
N PHE A 151 12.03 1.93 -14.34
CA PHE A 151 13.00 2.51 -13.42
C PHE A 151 12.37 2.80 -12.04
N SER A 152 11.24 3.51 -12.00
CA SER A 152 10.56 3.84 -10.74
C SER A 152 10.05 2.60 -9.99
N VAL A 153 9.49 1.63 -10.71
CA VAL A 153 9.08 0.35 -10.11
C VAL A 153 10.29 -0.43 -9.61
N GLY A 154 11.41 -0.39 -10.33
CA GLY A 154 12.69 -0.96 -9.90
C GLY A 154 13.20 -0.36 -8.59
N LEU A 155 13.18 0.98 -8.47
CA LEU A 155 13.55 1.68 -7.24
C LEU A 155 12.62 1.32 -6.07
N LEU A 156 11.31 1.28 -6.29
CA LEU A 156 10.38 0.87 -5.24
C LEU A 156 10.59 -0.59 -4.84
N ALA A 157 10.94 -1.47 -5.78
CA ALA A 157 11.25 -2.87 -5.50
C ALA A 157 12.54 -3.02 -4.68
N THR A 158 13.58 -2.20 -4.92
CA THR A 158 14.81 -2.22 -4.11
C THR A 158 14.55 -1.71 -2.69
N VAL A 159 13.77 -0.64 -2.53
CA VAL A 159 13.35 -0.14 -1.21
C VAL A 159 12.51 -1.21 -0.47
N LEU A 160 11.56 -1.85 -1.15
CA LEU A 160 10.78 -2.95 -0.58
C LEU A 160 11.65 -4.14 -0.18
N LEU A 161 12.66 -4.50 -0.98
CA LEU A 161 13.62 -5.56 -0.65
C LEU A 161 14.44 -5.20 0.59
N SER A 162 14.90 -3.95 0.69
CA SER A 162 15.59 -3.44 1.87
C SER A 162 14.71 -3.56 3.13
N LEU A 163 13.46 -3.09 3.07
CA LEU A 163 12.52 -3.22 4.20
C LEU A 163 12.09 -4.65 4.48
N TYR A 164 12.02 -5.52 3.47
CA TYR A 164 11.79 -6.96 3.64
C TYR A 164 12.91 -7.60 4.46
N LEU A 165 14.17 -7.29 4.17
CA LEU A 165 15.33 -7.79 4.92
C LEU A 165 15.38 -7.19 6.34
N LEU A 166 15.13 -5.88 6.48
CA LEU A 166 15.07 -5.20 7.77
C LEU A 166 13.96 -5.78 8.67
N GLY A 167 12.77 -5.99 8.08
CA GLY A 167 11.61 -6.60 8.71
C GLY A 167 11.70 -8.12 8.89
N GLN A 168 12.87 -8.71 8.69
CA GLN A 168 13.13 -10.15 8.91
C GLN A 168 12.21 -11.06 8.08
N ARG A 169 11.96 -10.65 6.83
CA ARG A 169 11.09 -11.34 5.85
C ARG A 169 9.61 -11.34 6.25
N HIS A 170 9.18 -10.31 6.98
CA HIS A 170 7.79 -10.07 7.31
C HIS A 170 7.23 -8.90 6.51
N GLY A 171 6.03 -9.05 5.95
CA GLY A 171 5.37 -8.00 5.17
C GLY A 171 4.97 -6.73 5.94
N GLY A 172 5.14 -6.70 7.27
CA GLY A 172 4.62 -5.61 8.12
C GLY A 172 5.38 -4.31 7.93
N VAL A 173 6.72 -4.37 7.95
CA VAL A 173 7.58 -3.19 7.73
C VAL A 173 7.49 -2.72 6.28
N MET A 174 7.31 -3.66 5.34
CA MET A 174 7.17 -3.34 3.92
C MET A 174 5.92 -2.51 3.60
N ALA A 175 4.88 -2.57 4.44
CA ALA A 175 3.67 -1.78 4.27
C ALA A 175 3.92 -0.26 4.33
N LEU A 176 5.06 0.17 4.89
CA LEU A 176 5.45 1.58 4.90
C LEU A 176 5.61 2.15 3.48
N VAL A 177 6.02 1.36 2.48
CA VAL A 177 6.20 1.83 1.10
C VAL A 177 4.88 2.22 0.43
N PRO A 178 3.89 1.32 0.27
CA PRO A 178 2.62 1.70 -0.35
C PRO A 178 1.90 2.79 0.45
N VAL A 179 2.02 2.80 1.79
CA VAL A 179 1.47 3.89 2.63
C VAL A 179 2.14 5.22 2.30
N ALA A 180 3.47 5.27 2.24
CA ALA A 180 4.20 6.48 1.90
C ALA A 180 3.88 6.95 0.47
N CYS A 181 3.83 6.04 -0.51
CA CYS A 181 3.46 6.35 -1.90
C CYS A 181 2.04 6.93 -1.99
N CYS A 182 1.08 6.37 -1.26
CA CYS A 182 -0.28 6.90 -1.23
C CYS A 182 -0.34 8.31 -0.60
N ILE A 183 0.33 8.51 0.54
CA ILE A 183 0.40 9.83 1.20
C ILE A 183 1.08 10.86 0.29
N LEU A 184 2.21 10.51 -0.31
CA LEU A 184 2.93 11.39 -1.23
C LEU A 184 2.10 11.72 -2.47
N GLY A 185 1.39 10.73 -3.03
CA GLY A 185 0.50 10.96 -4.17
C GLY A 185 -0.65 11.92 -3.84
N ILE A 186 -1.27 11.78 -2.66
CA ILE A 186 -2.31 12.70 -2.21
C ILE A 186 -1.71 14.10 -1.95
N ALA A 187 -0.53 14.18 -1.33
CA ALA A 187 0.13 15.45 -1.07
C ALA A 187 0.46 16.17 -2.38
N GLU A 188 1.02 15.44 -3.35
CA GLU A 188 1.42 15.99 -4.64
C GLU A 188 0.22 16.42 -5.48
N HIS A 189 -0.92 15.70 -5.42
CA HIS A 189 -2.18 16.18 -6.00
C HIS A 189 -2.50 17.61 -5.54
N PHE A 190 -2.51 17.86 -4.23
CA PHE A 190 -2.84 19.19 -3.71
C PHE A 190 -1.75 20.23 -3.99
N VAL A 191 -0.47 19.86 -3.94
CA VAL A 191 0.61 20.79 -4.26
C VAL A 191 0.52 21.23 -5.73
N ILE A 192 0.26 20.31 -6.66
CA ILE A 192 0.05 20.63 -8.07
C ILE A 192 -1.21 21.51 -8.23
N THR A 193 -2.31 21.19 -7.56
CA THR A 193 -3.55 21.99 -7.64
C THR A 193 -3.37 23.42 -7.15
N PHE A 194 -2.66 23.64 -6.04
CA PHE A 194 -2.54 24.98 -5.43
C PHE A 194 -1.34 25.79 -5.91
N LYS A 195 -0.20 25.13 -6.16
CA LYS A 195 1.07 25.77 -6.54
C LYS A 195 1.37 25.65 -8.04
N GLY A 196 0.81 24.65 -8.73
CA GLY A 196 1.09 24.39 -10.15
C GLY A 196 2.47 23.76 -10.40
N GLU A 197 3.19 23.34 -9.36
CA GLU A 197 4.52 22.73 -9.44
C GLU A 197 4.55 21.41 -8.69
N ALA A 198 5.48 20.52 -9.05
CA ALA A 198 5.75 19.29 -8.31
C ALA A 198 6.39 19.59 -6.94
N ILE A 199 6.36 18.61 -6.04
CA ILE A 199 6.95 18.74 -4.70
C ILE A 199 8.46 18.94 -4.80
N LEU A 200 8.96 20.03 -4.21
CA LEU A 200 10.39 20.33 -4.10
C LEU A 200 10.89 20.08 -2.67
N PRO A 201 12.19 19.78 -2.47
CA PRO A 201 12.77 19.66 -1.12
C PRO A 201 12.58 20.90 -0.23
N SER A 202 12.52 22.09 -0.83
CA SER A 202 12.20 23.33 -0.14
C SER A 202 10.79 23.35 0.45
N ASP A 203 9.84 22.66 -0.19
CA ASP A 203 8.45 22.62 0.26
C ASP A 203 8.32 21.81 1.55
N ILE A 204 9.17 20.79 1.75
CA ILE A 204 9.25 20.02 3.00
C ILE A 204 9.75 20.91 4.14
N LEU A 205 10.73 21.78 3.88
CA LEU A 205 11.23 22.73 4.87
C LEU A 205 10.19 23.82 5.21
N ALA A 206 9.29 24.12 4.26
CA ALA A 206 8.20 25.09 4.40
C ALA A 206 6.87 24.47 4.86
N LEU A 207 6.87 23.21 5.34
CA LEU A 207 5.65 22.49 5.69
C LEU A 207 4.82 23.19 6.78
N GLY A 208 5.49 23.83 7.75
CA GLY A 208 4.81 24.59 8.82
C GLY A 208 4.03 25.80 8.30
N THR A 209 4.60 26.54 7.35
CA THR A 209 3.91 27.67 6.71
C THR A 209 2.83 27.19 5.74
N ALA A 210 3.07 26.08 5.02
CA ALA A 210 2.08 25.49 4.13
C ALA A 210 0.83 25.03 4.91
N MET A 211 1.02 24.45 6.10
CA MET A 211 -0.09 24.04 6.97
C MET A 211 -0.90 25.24 7.49
N GLU A 212 -0.25 26.34 7.87
CA GLU A 212 -0.95 27.55 8.29
C GLU A 212 -1.76 28.19 7.15
N VAL A 213 -1.19 28.24 5.94
CA VAL A 213 -1.90 28.76 4.76
C VAL A 213 -3.01 27.80 4.31
N SER A 214 -2.87 26.50 4.60
CA SER A 214 -3.85 25.48 4.21
C SER A 214 -5.22 25.65 4.87
N GLU A 215 -5.30 26.29 6.04
CA GLU A 215 -6.58 26.58 6.71
C GLU A 215 -7.49 27.50 5.88
N GLY A 216 -6.93 28.23 4.91
CA GLY A 216 -7.68 29.08 3.98
C GLY A 216 -8.16 28.38 2.70
N TYR A 217 -7.79 27.12 2.45
CA TYR A 217 -8.17 26.37 1.25
C TYR A 217 -9.30 25.37 1.50
N GLU A 218 -10.21 25.25 0.53
CA GLU A 218 -11.17 24.15 0.50
C GLU A 218 -10.54 22.93 -0.20
N PHE A 219 -10.41 21.83 0.54
CA PHE A 219 -9.86 20.58 0.01
C PHE A 219 -10.97 19.71 -0.55
N THR A 220 -10.99 19.54 -1.87
CA THR A 220 -11.86 18.59 -2.55
C THR A 220 -11.07 17.35 -2.94
N PHE A 221 -11.53 16.18 -2.51
CA PHE A 221 -10.94 14.90 -2.88
C PHE A 221 -11.55 14.38 -4.19
N THR A 222 -10.71 13.86 -5.08
CA THR A 222 -11.07 13.37 -6.42
C THR A 222 -11.14 11.84 -6.47
N ALA A 223 -11.72 11.31 -7.56
CA ALA A 223 -11.78 9.86 -7.82
C ALA A 223 -10.40 9.19 -7.92
N GLY A 224 -9.38 9.92 -8.39
CA GLY A 224 -7.99 9.44 -8.43
C GLY A 224 -7.43 9.12 -7.04
N ILE A 225 -7.71 9.99 -6.06
CA ILE A 225 -7.33 9.78 -4.65
C ILE A 225 -8.01 8.54 -4.06
N VAL A 226 -9.31 8.37 -4.31
CA VAL A 226 -10.06 7.17 -3.86
C VAL A 226 -9.49 5.90 -4.49
N THR A 227 -9.12 5.96 -5.76
CA THR A 227 -8.51 4.82 -6.47
C THR A 227 -7.11 4.51 -5.93
N SER A 228 -6.33 5.54 -5.57
CA SER A 228 -5.03 5.36 -4.89
C SER A 228 -5.19 4.62 -3.55
N LEU A 229 -6.21 4.98 -2.75
CA LEU A 229 -6.54 4.27 -1.51
C LEU A 229 -6.93 2.81 -1.77
N ALA A 230 -7.63 2.51 -2.86
CA ALA A 230 -7.96 1.14 -3.25
C ALA A 230 -6.69 0.32 -3.59
N LEU A 231 -5.73 0.91 -4.30
CA LEU A 231 -4.45 0.26 -4.62
C LEU A 231 -3.60 0.03 -3.36
N LEU A 232 -3.67 0.92 -2.37
CA LEU A 232 -3.08 0.70 -1.05
C LEU A 232 -3.68 -0.54 -0.38
N GLU A 233 -5.01 -0.70 -0.36
CA GLU A 233 -5.66 -1.88 0.23
C GLU A 233 -5.26 -3.19 -0.44
N ILE A 234 -5.18 -3.21 -1.77
CA ILE A 234 -4.70 -4.38 -2.53
C ILE A 234 -3.25 -4.69 -2.13
N SER A 235 -2.40 -3.67 -2.03
CA SER A 235 -1.00 -3.83 -1.62
C SER A 235 -0.88 -4.40 -0.21
N LEU A 236 -1.68 -3.93 0.75
CA LEU A 236 -1.72 -4.47 2.12
C LEU A 236 -2.21 -5.93 2.13
N GLY A 237 -3.21 -6.25 1.31
CA GLY A 237 -3.70 -7.63 1.12
C GLY A 237 -2.60 -8.56 0.61
N LEU A 238 -1.83 -8.14 -0.40
CA LEU A 238 -0.70 -8.92 -0.94
C LEU A 238 0.44 -9.08 0.07
N LEU A 239 0.81 -8.00 0.78
CA LEU A 239 1.87 -8.03 1.80
C LEU A 239 1.52 -8.96 2.97
N SER A 240 0.24 -9.16 3.26
CA SER A 240 -0.20 -10.11 4.29
C SER A 240 0.21 -11.57 4.01
N LEU A 241 0.45 -11.91 2.74
CA LEU A 241 0.92 -13.23 2.32
C LEU A 241 2.40 -13.48 2.66
N ILE A 242 3.19 -12.42 2.84
CA ILE A 242 4.60 -12.52 3.21
C ILE A 242 4.70 -12.86 4.69
N ARG A 243 5.08 -14.11 4.97
CA ARG A 243 5.43 -14.57 6.30
C ARG A 243 6.73 -15.35 6.31
N PRO A 244 7.56 -15.16 7.36
CA PRO A 244 8.75 -15.97 7.56
C PRO A 244 8.34 -17.41 7.91
N ARG A 245 9.08 -18.37 7.37
CA ARG A 245 8.92 -19.77 7.77
C ARG A 245 9.31 -19.92 9.24
N LYS A 246 8.52 -20.67 10.00
CA LYS A 246 8.87 -20.99 11.40
C LYS A 246 10.17 -21.79 11.40
N LEU A 247 11.23 -21.21 11.97
CA LEU A 247 12.48 -21.92 12.18
C LEU A 247 12.24 -23.05 13.18
N ARG A 248 12.67 -24.26 12.83
CA ARG A 248 12.43 -25.48 13.63
C ARG A 248 13.24 -25.49 14.94
N THR A 249 14.31 -24.70 15.02
CA THR A 249 15.23 -24.66 16.16
C THR A 249 15.62 -23.22 16.53
N PRO A 250 15.62 -22.85 17.82
CA PRO A 250 15.89 -21.48 18.29
C PRO A 250 17.36 -21.06 18.08
N THR A 251 18.28 -22.00 17.89
CA THR A 251 19.72 -21.77 17.74
C THR A 251 20.09 -21.03 16.44
N HIS A 252 19.24 -21.09 15.41
CA HIS A 252 19.49 -20.42 14.14
C HIS A 252 18.78 -19.06 14.00
N VAL A 253 18.03 -18.62 15.02
CA VAL A 253 17.30 -17.35 14.97
C VAL A 253 18.27 -16.16 14.94
N PHE A 254 19.24 -16.11 15.84
CA PHE A 254 20.22 -15.01 15.88
C PHE A 254 21.08 -14.93 14.62
N PRO A 255 21.68 -16.03 14.11
CA PRO A 255 22.40 -16.00 12.84
C PRO A 255 21.54 -15.56 11.66
N ALA A 256 20.26 -15.97 11.60
CA ALA A 256 19.36 -15.58 10.53
C ALA A 256 19.04 -14.07 10.58
N ILE A 257 18.80 -13.51 11.77
CA ILE A 257 18.58 -12.07 11.95
C ILE A 257 19.83 -11.29 11.53
N ALA A 258 21.00 -11.69 12.01
CA ALA A 258 22.27 -11.05 11.67
C ALA A 258 22.52 -11.10 10.15
N ALA A 259 22.28 -12.25 9.51
CA ALA A 259 22.42 -12.39 8.06
C ALA A 259 21.47 -11.48 7.28
N ASN A 260 20.20 -11.36 7.68
CA ASN A 260 19.24 -10.46 7.04
C ASN A 260 19.64 -8.99 7.22
N LEU A 261 20.14 -8.59 8.39
CA LEU A 261 20.61 -7.22 8.64
C LEU A 261 21.88 -6.90 7.83
N CYS A 262 22.83 -7.83 7.75
CA CYS A 262 24.00 -7.66 6.87
C CYS A 262 23.59 -7.54 5.40
N ALA A 263 22.64 -8.37 4.95
CA ALA A 263 22.10 -8.27 3.59
C ALA A 263 21.38 -6.94 3.35
N PHE A 264 20.59 -6.46 4.31
CA PHE A 264 19.96 -5.14 4.26
C PHE A 264 20.99 -4.02 4.10
N LEU A 265 22.04 -4.02 4.93
CA LEU A 265 23.11 -3.02 4.83
C LEU A 265 23.82 -3.08 3.48
N LEU A 266 24.05 -4.28 2.94
CA LEU A 266 24.67 -4.44 1.62
C LEU A 266 23.77 -3.90 0.50
N VAL A 267 22.49 -4.26 0.49
CA VAL A 267 21.53 -3.78 -0.52
C VAL A 267 21.41 -2.27 -0.48
N THR A 268 21.27 -1.68 0.70
CA THR A 268 21.16 -0.22 0.86
C THR A 268 22.42 0.52 0.45
N VAL A 269 23.62 -0.01 0.73
CA VAL A 269 24.88 0.58 0.24
C VAL A 269 24.99 0.51 -1.28
N VAL A 270 24.64 -0.64 -1.87
CA VAL A 270 24.62 -0.80 -3.34
C VAL A 270 23.64 0.18 -3.97
N GLU A 271 22.43 0.32 -3.41
CA GLU A 271 21.40 1.25 -3.86
C GLU A 271 21.89 2.71 -3.79
N LEU A 272 22.43 3.15 -2.64
CA LEU A 272 22.95 4.52 -2.50
C LEU A 272 24.11 4.80 -3.46
N SER A 273 25.03 3.84 -3.59
CA SER A 273 26.18 3.99 -4.50
C SER A 273 25.75 4.01 -5.97
N GLY A 274 24.79 3.16 -6.34
CA GLY A 274 24.19 3.14 -7.67
C GLY A 274 23.54 4.47 -7.99
N PHE A 275 22.72 4.99 -7.07
CA PHE A 275 22.06 6.29 -7.24
C PHE A 275 23.06 7.44 -7.40
N SER A 276 24.17 7.42 -6.64
CA SER A 276 25.22 8.44 -6.77
C SER A 276 25.98 8.41 -8.10
N SER A 277 25.88 7.31 -8.84
CA SER A 277 26.60 7.08 -10.10
C SER A 277 25.74 7.21 -11.36
N ILE A 278 24.43 7.31 -11.21
CA ILE A 278 23.49 7.42 -12.32
C ILE A 278 23.35 8.89 -12.69
N ASP A 279 23.66 9.21 -13.95
CA ASP A 279 23.29 10.49 -14.55
C ASP A 279 21.78 10.44 -14.87
N LEU A 280 20.98 11.11 -14.04
CA LEU A 280 19.51 11.05 -14.11
C LEU A 280 18.97 11.53 -15.46
N GLU A 281 19.64 12.49 -16.10
CA GLU A 281 19.27 13.00 -17.44
C GLU A 281 19.40 11.90 -18.50
N GLN A 282 20.50 11.15 -18.48
CA GLN A 282 20.76 10.09 -19.45
C GLN A 282 19.93 8.82 -19.20
N ALA A 283 19.58 8.53 -17.95
CA ALA A 283 18.78 7.36 -17.58
C ALA A 283 17.29 7.51 -17.87
N LEU A 284 16.79 8.76 -17.95
CA LEU A 284 15.39 9.07 -18.15
C LEU A 284 15.08 9.60 -19.57
N ASP A 285 16.05 9.57 -20.50
CA ASP A 285 15.94 10.06 -21.88
C ASP A 285 15.42 11.52 -21.98
N PHE A 286 15.93 12.42 -21.14
CA PHE A 286 15.69 13.87 -21.26
C PHE A 286 16.72 14.56 -22.15
#